data_AF-E1ZLC4-F1
#
_entry.id   AF-E1ZLC4-F1
#
_cell.length_a   1.000
_cell.length_b   1.000
_cell.length_c   1.000
_cell.angle_alpha   90.00
_cell.angle_beta   90.00
_cell.angle_gamma   90.00
#
_symmetry.space_group_name_H-M   'P 1'
#
loop_
_entity.id
_entity.type
_entity.pdbx_description
1 polymer ?
#
loop_
_entity_poly.entity_id
_entity_poly.type
_entity_poly.pdbx_seq_one_letter_code
_entity_poly.pdbx_strand_id
1 'polypeptide(L)'
;MAQRSSGSSGAVHGMRRERGATHREEDAWGSASADEGPQGPQEGQRVLGEHLEELLSDPGCAEYVLPLLPAEAKACLLAVARLRRLLCDAALLLLADQGQHILDLRGCGDLLSDSGIRAAIRRMPDLRLADLTSCPVGADTLRALGEACPGLHVLRLGSPLTDASAGRGLKDVLPVLEQRHAAPAADSWDALLEVEGDEQALLAAVAGGARLMQLHCLAWPNIPHRLAEHCRAACPMVALNPSEEQVVALRLMPACDPAVQLDAALLAEVAGSERWQAGAKEQPREPIVHIAEKFRLAYLSRAQRVSAKMERNWQQARRRELRRSKGEALIRQWESEF
;
A
#
# COMPACT_ATOMS: atom_id res chain seq x y z
N MET A 1 20.43 70.20 55.36
CA MET A 1 21.62 69.97 54.51
C MET A 1 21.13 70.03 53.07
N ALA A 2 21.23 71.17 52.38
CA ALA A 2 22.42 71.63 51.64
C ALA A 2 22.85 70.61 50.58
N GLN A 3 23.07 70.90 49.29
CA GLN A 3 23.19 72.15 48.53
C GLN A 3 23.42 71.70 47.06
N ARG A 4 22.93 72.50 46.07
CA ARG A 4 23.66 72.96 44.85
C ARG A 4 24.16 71.92 43.82
N SER A 5 24.36 72.18 42.53
CA SER A 5 24.14 73.33 41.65
C SER A 5 24.55 72.91 40.21
N SER A 6 23.99 73.63 39.23
CA SER A 6 24.62 74.12 37.98
C SER A 6 25.09 73.10 36.92
N GLY A 7 24.97 73.34 35.61
CA GLY A 7 24.62 74.54 34.84
C GLY A 7 25.39 74.54 33.50
N SER A 8 25.01 75.44 32.59
CA SER A 8 25.66 75.80 31.30
C SER A 8 25.30 74.88 30.11
N SER A 9 24.52 75.28 29.10
CA SER A 9 24.58 76.45 28.19
C SER A 9 25.82 76.47 27.29
N GLY A 10 25.60 76.53 25.98
CA GLY A 10 26.62 76.68 24.95
C GLY A 10 26.04 76.50 23.54
N ALA A 11 25.35 77.53 23.02
CA ALA A 11 25.01 77.65 21.61
C ALA A 11 26.04 78.55 20.90
N VAL A 12 26.66 78.09 19.81
CA VAL A 12 27.43 78.89 18.83
C VAL A 12 27.31 78.15 17.48
N HIS A 13 26.53 78.63 16.50
CA HIS A 13 26.91 79.54 15.39
C HIS A 13 27.65 78.88 14.20
N GLY A 14 27.20 79.15 12.97
CA GLY A 14 27.92 78.86 11.71
C GLY A 14 27.26 77.79 10.82
N MET A 15 26.27 78.08 9.99
CA MET A 15 26.34 78.73 8.66
C MET A 15 27.20 77.97 7.61
N ARG A 16 26.52 77.59 6.52
CA ARG A 16 26.94 77.68 5.10
C ARG A 16 27.46 76.41 4.38
N ARG A 17 26.67 76.00 3.36
CA ARG A 17 26.96 75.50 1.97
C ARG A 17 28.11 74.47 1.79
N GLU A 18 28.08 73.46 0.91
CA GLU A 18 27.89 73.41 -0.56
C GLU A 18 27.71 71.92 -0.96
N ARG A 19 26.72 71.57 -1.79
CA ARG A 19 26.91 71.01 -3.15
C ARG A 19 28.31 70.46 -3.49
N GLY A 20 28.37 69.19 -3.88
CA GLY A 20 29.51 68.63 -4.59
C GLY A 20 29.28 67.17 -4.99
N ALA A 21 28.77 66.96 -6.20
CA ALA A 21 28.77 65.66 -6.86
C ALA A 21 30.17 65.37 -7.41
N THR A 22 30.65 64.14 -7.28
CA THR A 22 31.74 63.60 -8.11
C THR A 22 31.46 62.14 -8.45
N HIS A 23 31.10 61.93 -9.71
CA HIS A 23 31.35 60.71 -10.48
C HIS A 23 32.85 60.40 -10.51
N ARG A 24 33.24 59.11 -10.43
CA ARG A 24 34.13 58.39 -11.37
C ARG A 24 34.60 57.04 -10.79
N GLU A 25 34.36 55.94 -11.51
CA GLU A 25 35.37 55.12 -12.23
C GLU A 25 36.16 54.27 -11.22
N GLU A 26 35.97 52.97 -11.12
CA GLU A 26 36.63 51.87 -11.87
C GLU A 26 36.36 50.62 -10.95
N ASP A 27 36.02 49.41 -11.38
CA ASP A 27 36.84 48.47 -12.13
C ASP A 27 36.03 47.22 -12.50
N ALA A 28 36.42 46.65 -13.64
CA ALA A 28 36.01 45.34 -14.10
C ALA A 28 36.65 44.21 -13.27
N TRP A 29 35.83 43.40 -12.63
CA TRP A 29 36.09 41.98 -12.30
C TRP A 29 34.77 41.27 -12.59
N GLY A 30 34.68 40.45 -13.62
CA GLY A 30 35.29 39.12 -13.57
C GLY A 30 34.17 38.14 -13.30
N SER A 31 33.60 37.59 -14.38
CA SER A 31 32.80 36.39 -14.36
C SER A 31 33.51 35.29 -13.56
N ALA A 32 32.93 34.91 -12.43
CA ALA A 32 33.27 33.69 -11.72
C ALA A 32 32.04 33.18 -10.97
N SER A 33 31.63 31.97 -11.35
CA SER A 33 30.85 31.01 -10.56
C SER A 33 29.56 31.53 -9.93
N ALA A 34 28.43 31.27 -10.63
CA ALA A 34 27.26 30.78 -9.93
C ALA A 34 27.73 29.58 -9.10
N ASP A 35 27.96 29.84 -7.82
CA ASP A 35 28.34 28.86 -6.82
C ASP A 35 27.14 27.92 -6.69
N GLU A 36 27.15 26.84 -7.47
CA GLU A 36 26.35 25.65 -7.22
C GLU A 36 26.77 25.12 -5.85
N GLY A 37 26.13 25.65 -4.80
CA GLY A 37 26.11 25.02 -3.49
C GLY A 37 25.73 23.55 -3.64
N PRO A 38 26.19 22.66 -2.74
CA PRO A 38 26.23 21.22 -2.97
C PRO A 38 24.87 20.73 -3.46
N GLN A 39 24.86 20.20 -4.69
CA GLN A 39 23.75 19.43 -5.25
C GLN A 39 23.34 18.41 -4.18
N GLY A 40 22.19 18.65 -3.53
CA GLY A 40 21.86 18.04 -2.26
C GLY A 40 21.69 16.52 -2.36
N PRO A 41 21.53 15.81 -1.22
CA PRO A 41 21.24 14.36 -1.20
C PRO A 41 20.04 13.95 -2.07
N GLN A 42 19.16 14.88 -2.42
CA GLN A 42 18.01 14.70 -3.30
C GLN A 42 18.40 14.47 -4.77
N GLU A 43 19.44 15.12 -5.29
CA GLU A 43 19.84 14.95 -6.70
C GLU A 43 20.42 13.55 -6.95
N GLY A 44 21.21 13.04 -5.99
CA GLY A 44 21.72 11.67 -6.05
C GLY A 44 20.60 10.63 -6.04
N GLN A 45 19.56 10.81 -5.21
CA GLN A 45 18.42 9.90 -5.16
C GLN A 45 17.63 9.91 -6.47
N ARG A 46 17.46 11.09 -7.08
CA ARG A 46 16.80 11.25 -8.39
C ARG A 46 17.51 10.44 -9.48
N VAL A 47 18.84 10.60 -9.61
CA VAL A 47 19.64 9.87 -10.60
C VAL A 47 19.53 8.35 -10.37
N LEU A 48 19.63 7.90 -9.12
CA LEU A 48 19.46 6.48 -8.79
C LEU A 48 18.05 5.97 -9.16
N GLY A 49 17.01 6.78 -8.96
CA GLY A 49 15.63 6.45 -9.33
C GLY A 49 15.42 6.32 -10.85
N GLU A 50 16.10 7.15 -11.64
CA GLU A 50 16.07 7.07 -13.11
C GLU A 50 16.67 5.76 -13.61
N HIS A 51 17.81 5.37 -13.05
CA HIS A 51 18.57 4.17 -13.44
C HIS A 51 18.24 2.90 -12.63
N LEU A 52 17.17 2.93 -11.81
CA LEU A 52 16.87 1.83 -10.88
C LEU A 52 16.73 0.45 -11.56
N GLU A 53 16.14 0.39 -12.75
CA GLU A 53 16.00 -0.86 -13.50
C GLU A 53 17.35 -1.46 -13.92
N GLU A 54 18.30 -0.62 -14.32
CA GLU A 54 19.67 -1.02 -14.66
C GLU A 54 20.40 -1.47 -13.39
N LEU A 55 20.25 -0.73 -12.28
CA LEU A 55 20.84 -1.07 -10.99
C LEU A 55 20.33 -2.39 -10.41
N LEU A 56 19.03 -2.70 -10.60
CA LEU A 56 18.45 -3.97 -10.17
C LEU A 56 18.86 -5.14 -11.06
N SER A 57 19.11 -4.88 -12.35
CA SER A 57 19.48 -5.91 -13.34
C SER A 57 20.97 -6.23 -13.34
N ASP A 58 21.82 -5.29 -12.93
CA ASP A 58 23.26 -5.48 -12.84
C ASP A 58 23.65 -6.21 -11.54
N PRO A 59 24.26 -7.42 -11.61
CA PRO A 59 24.62 -8.18 -10.42
C PRO A 59 25.61 -7.47 -9.49
N GLY A 60 26.54 -6.68 -10.05
CA GLY A 60 27.51 -5.92 -9.26
C GLY A 60 26.84 -4.81 -8.45
N CYS A 61 25.89 -4.11 -9.06
CA CYS A 61 25.10 -3.09 -8.38
C CYS A 61 24.20 -3.72 -7.30
N ALA A 62 23.53 -4.83 -7.62
CA ALA A 62 22.67 -5.53 -6.69
C ALA A 62 23.42 -6.08 -5.46
N GLU A 63 24.63 -6.60 -5.64
CA GLU A 63 25.41 -7.20 -4.56
C GLU A 63 26.23 -6.18 -3.75
N TYR A 64 26.78 -5.15 -4.39
CA TYR A 64 27.75 -4.26 -3.76
C TYR A 64 27.30 -2.80 -3.63
N VAL A 65 26.37 -2.33 -4.45
CA VAL A 65 25.96 -0.91 -4.43
C VAL A 65 24.67 -0.73 -3.64
N LEU A 66 23.58 -1.39 -4.05
CA LEU A 66 22.27 -1.25 -3.41
C LEU A 66 22.29 -1.55 -1.91
N PRO A 67 23.01 -2.57 -1.41
CA PRO A 67 23.04 -2.85 0.03
C PRO A 67 23.69 -1.75 0.87
N LEU A 68 24.62 -0.97 0.29
CA LEU A 68 25.35 0.11 0.95
C LEU A 68 24.58 1.44 0.99
N LEU A 69 23.49 1.55 0.24
CA LEU A 69 22.68 2.77 0.24
C LEU A 69 22.05 3.04 1.61
N PRO A 70 21.91 4.31 2.01
CA PRO A 70 21.23 4.67 3.25
C PRO A 70 19.74 4.32 3.19
N ALA A 71 19.12 4.16 4.36
CA ALA A 71 17.73 3.72 4.50
C ALA A 71 16.75 4.64 3.75
N GLU A 72 16.97 5.95 3.81
CA GLU A 72 16.14 6.95 3.13
C GLU A 72 16.21 6.78 1.61
N ALA A 73 17.41 6.57 1.06
CA ALA A 73 17.57 6.32 -0.37
C ALA A 73 16.90 5.01 -0.79
N LYS A 74 17.03 3.94 0.00
CA LYS A 74 16.33 2.67 -0.28
C LYS A 74 14.81 2.81 -0.23
N ALA A 75 14.27 3.58 0.73
CA ALA A 75 12.83 3.87 0.81
C ALA A 75 12.33 4.62 -0.44
N CYS A 76 13.07 5.64 -0.87
CA CYS A 76 12.85 6.38 -2.11
C CYS A 76 12.87 5.45 -3.33
N LEU A 77 13.88 4.59 -3.46
CA LEU A 77 13.99 3.63 -4.56
C LEU A 77 12.89 2.56 -4.52
N LEU A 78 12.45 2.12 -3.34
CA LEU A 78 11.32 1.19 -3.21
C LEU A 78 10.02 1.81 -3.73
N ALA A 79 9.78 3.09 -3.43
CA ALA A 79 8.64 3.83 -3.97
C ALA A 79 8.71 3.95 -5.51
N VAL A 80 9.89 4.23 -6.06
CA VAL A 80 10.12 4.27 -7.51
C VAL A 80 9.94 2.87 -8.15
N ALA A 81 10.45 1.81 -7.51
CA ALA A 81 10.29 0.44 -7.97
C ALA A 81 8.81 0.05 -8.03
N ARG A 82 8.02 0.43 -7.02
CA ARG A 82 6.57 0.23 -7.01
C ARG A 82 5.91 0.98 -8.17
N LEU A 83 6.18 2.28 -8.30
CA LEU A 83 5.60 3.13 -9.34
C LEU A 83 5.88 2.61 -10.76
N ARG A 84 7.11 2.13 -11.00
CA ARG A 84 7.56 1.59 -12.29
C ARG A 84 7.26 0.10 -12.47
N ARG A 85 6.61 -0.56 -11.51
CA ARG A 85 6.36 -2.02 -11.49
C ARG A 85 7.63 -2.87 -11.65
N LEU A 86 8.74 -2.42 -11.08
CA LEU A 86 10.04 -3.12 -11.06
C LEU A 86 10.20 -4.06 -9.85
N LEU A 87 9.23 -4.10 -8.95
CA LEU A 87 9.29 -4.95 -7.77
C LEU A 87 9.16 -6.43 -8.16
N CYS A 88 10.02 -7.24 -7.55
CA CYS A 88 9.93 -8.69 -7.43
C CYS A 88 10.48 -9.08 -6.04
N ASP A 89 10.37 -10.34 -5.62
CA ASP A 89 10.83 -10.76 -4.29
C ASP A 89 12.30 -10.38 -4.02
N ALA A 90 13.18 -10.54 -5.02
CA ALA A 90 14.59 -10.18 -4.90
C ALA A 90 14.79 -8.66 -4.79
N ALA A 91 14.14 -7.87 -5.65
CA ALA A 91 14.24 -6.41 -5.61
C ALA A 91 13.70 -5.85 -4.30
N LEU A 92 12.57 -6.37 -3.82
CA LEU A 92 11.99 -5.99 -2.54
C LEU A 92 12.95 -6.30 -1.39
N LEU A 93 13.57 -7.48 -1.38
CA LEU A 93 14.52 -7.86 -0.34
C LEU A 93 15.80 -7.02 -0.35
N LEU A 94 16.29 -6.65 -1.54
CA LEU A 94 17.47 -5.79 -1.71
C LEU A 94 17.22 -4.37 -1.19
N LEU A 95 16.03 -3.84 -1.44
CA LEU A 95 15.63 -2.49 -1.03
C LEU A 95 15.06 -2.44 0.40
N ALA A 96 14.79 -3.59 1.03
CA ALA A 96 14.32 -3.63 2.42
C ALA A 96 15.44 -3.27 3.40
N ASP A 97 15.17 -2.33 4.29
CA ASP A 97 16.14 -1.78 5.24
C ASP A 97 15.53 -1.53 6.62
N GLN A 98 16.37 -1.59 7.65
CA GLN A 98 15.92 -1.47 9.04
C GLN A 98 15.32 -0.11 9.37
N GLY A 99 15.80 0.97 8.73
CA GLY A 99 15.28 2.32 8.93
C GLY A 99 13.99 2.64 8.19
N GLN A 100 13.35 1.67 7.52
CA GLN A 100 12.12 1.92 6.77
C GLN A 100 10.90 2.02 7.69
N HIS A 101 10.23 3.18 7.63
CA HIS A 101 8.98 3.42 8.37
C HIS A 101 7.72 3.18 7.53
N ILE A 102 7.84 3.14 6.21
CA ILE A 102 6.73 3.07 5.26
C ILE A 102 7.01 1.95 4.26
N LEU A 103 6.02 1.10 4.06
CA LEU A 103 5.99 0.07 3.01
C LEU A 103 4.67 0.18 2.27
N ASP A 104 4.71 0.70 1.05
CA ASP A 104 3.58 0.67 0.13
C ASP A 104 3.86 -0.37 -0.95
N LEU A 105 3.01 -1.38 -1.09
CA LEU A 105 3.10 -2.41 -2.13
C LEU A 105 1.81 -2.47 -2.97
N ARG A 106 0.97 -1.43 -2.86
CA ARG A 106 -0.29 -1.35 -3.59
C ARG A 106 -0.06 -1.52 -5.08
N GLY A 107 -0.78 -2.48 -5.66
CA GLY A 107 -0.76 -2.75 -7.10
C GLY A 107 0.41 -3.62 -7.57
N CYS A 108 1.27 -4.10 -6.68
CA CYS A 108 2.40 -4.98 -7.02
C CYS A 108 2.18 -6.45 -6.62
N GLY A 109 0.96 -6.83 -6.21
CA GLY A 109 0.69 -8.16 -5.66
C GLY A 109 0.85 -9.33 -6.63
N ASP A 110 0.74 -9.10 -7.93
CA ASP A 110 1.00 -10.10 -8.98
C ASP A 110 2.50 -10.33 -9.24
N LEU A 111 3.37 -9.48 -8.69
CA LEU A 111 4.82 -9.53 -8.86
C LEU A 111 5.56 -10.10 -7.64
N LEU A 112 4.85 -10.30 -6.53
CA LEU A 112 5.42 -10.62 -5.23
C LEU A 112 4.78 -11.89 -4.66
N SER A 113 5.58 -12.73 -4.01
CA SER A 113 5.09 -13.88 -3.26
C SER A 113 4.86 -13.53 -1.79
N ASP A 114 4.00 -14.30 -1.11
CA ASP A 114 3.83 -14.23 0.35
C ASP A 114 5.18 -14.35 1.08
N SER A 115 6.03 -15.28 0.64
CA SER A 115 7.36 -15.49 1.21
C SER A 115 8.32 -14.32 1.00
N GLY A 116 8.29 -13.68 -0.17
CA GLY A 116 9.11 -12.51 -0.47
C GLY A 116 8.74 -11.32 0.42
N ILE A 117 7.43 -11.05 0.54
CA ILE A 117 6.91 -9.99 1.42
C ILE A 117 7.28 -10.29 2.88
N ARG A 118 7.09 -11.53 3.34
CA ARG A 118 7.49 -11.96 4.70
C ARG A 118 8.98 -11.75 4.97
N ALA A 119 9.84 -12.11 4.02
CA ALA A 119 11.29 -11.95 4.16
C ALA A 119 11.67 -10.47 4.25
N ALA A 120 11.05 -9.61 3.45
CA ALA A 120 11.28 -8.18 3.46
C ALA A 120 10.83 -7.53 4.78
N ILE A 121 9.63 -7.87 5.28
CA ILE A 121 9.09 -7.37 6.57
C ILE A 121 10.08 -7.61 7.72
N ARG A 122 10.72 -8.78 7.76
CA ARG A 122 11.72 -9.11 8.79
C ARG A 122 12.96 -8.21 8.76
N ARG A 123 13.20 -7.49 7.66
CA ARG A 123 14.29 -6.50 7.54
C ARG A 123 13.86 -5.08 7.90
N MET A 124 12.59 -4.83 8.21
CA MET A 124 12.01 -3.51 8.47
C MET A 124 11.40 -3.41 9.88
N PRO A 125 12.17 -3.58 10.97
CA PRO A 125 11.61 -3.53 12.32
C PRO A 125 10.96 -2.19 12.70
N ASP A 126 11.41 -1.08 12.09
CA ASP A 126 10.89 0.25 12.37
C ASP A 126 9.64 0.63 11.57
N LEU A 127 9.01 -0.35 10.91
CA LEU A 127 7.85 -0.14 10.05
C LEU A 127 6.64 0.38 10.85
N ARG A 128 6.06 1.50 10.40
CA ARG A 128 4.91 2.17 11.02
C ARG A 128 3.67 2.13 10.16
N LEU A 129 3.83 2.20 8.84
CA LEU A 129 2.73 2.23 7.87
C LEU A 129 2.98 1.14 6.82
N ALA A 130 2.00 0.24 6.65
CA ALA A 130 2.07 -0.83 5.66
C ALA A 130 0.80 -0.85 4.80
N ASP A 131 0.96 -0.75 3.49
CA ASP A 131 -0.09 -1.01 2.51
C ASP A 131 0.25 -2.26 1.69
N LEU A 132 -0.38 -3.38 2.06
CA LEU A 132 -0.27 -4.66 1.38
C LEU A 132 -1.54 -4.98 0.58
N THR A 133 -2.29 -3.95 0.20
CA THR A 133 -3.49 -4.11 -0.61
C THR A 133 -3.12 -4.72 -1.96
N SER A 134 -3.89 -5.70 -2.41
CA SER A 134 -3.65 -6.51 -3.62
C SER A 134 -2.55 -7.57 -3.50
N CYS A 135 -1.78 -7.63 -2.40
CA CYS A 135 -0.74 -8.65 -2.21
C CYS A 135 -1.31 -10.02 -1.75
N PRO A 136 -0.62 -11.14 -2.07
CA PRO A 136 -1.01 -12.48 -1.63
C PRO A 136 -0.56 -12.75 -0.19
N VAL A 137 -1.04 -11.94 0.76
CA VAL A 137 -0.67 -12.04 2.19
C VAL A 137 -1.42 -13.19 2.85
N GLY A 138 -0.68 -14.15 3.41
CA GLY A 138 -1.18 -15.26 4.22
C GLY A 138 -0.94 -15.08 5.73
N ALA A 139 -1.27 -16.12 6.50
CA ALA A 139 -1.13 -16.10 7.97
C ALA A 139 0.30 -15.82 8.44
N ASP A 140 1.30 -16.43 7.80
CA ASP A 140 2.69 -16.36 8.25
C ASP A 140 3.31 -14.98 8.04
N THR A 141 2.89 -14.27 6.99
CA THR A 141 3.29 -12.88 6.75
C THR A 141 2.71 -11.95 7.80
N LEU A 142 1.45 -12.18 8.21
CA LEU A 142 0.84 -11.40 9.29
C LEU A 142 1.52 -11.67 10.63
N ARG A 143 1.86 -12.92 10.95
CA ARG A 143 2.66 -13.26 12.14
C ARG A 143 4.03 -12.58 12.12
N ALA A 144 4.70 -12.61 10.98
CA ALA A 144 5.97 -11.91 10.82
C ALA A 144 5.84 -10.40 11.01
N LEU A 145 4.72 -9.76 10.62
CA LEU A 145 4.47 -8.34 10.96
C LEU A 145 4.36 -8.14 12.46
N GLY A 146 3.60 -9.01 13.15
CA GLY A 146 3.47 -8.95 14.61
C GLY A 146 4.81 -9.11 15.34
N GLU A 147 5.67 -9.99 14.82
CA GLU A 147 6.98 -10.32 15.41
C GLU A 147 8.02 -9.24 15.12
N ALA A 148 8.12 -8.82 13.85
CA ALA A 148 9.19 -7.94 13.39
C ALA A 148 8.84 -6.46 13.56
N CYS A 149 7.57 -6.07 13.44
CA CYS A 149 7.14 -4.66 13.35
C CYS A 149 6.17 -4.29 14.48
N PRO A 150 6.58 -4.33 15.76
CA PRO A 150 5.69 -4.02 16.89
C PRO A 150 5.18 -2.57 16.91
N GLY A 151 5.87 -1.66 16.20
CA GLY A 151 5.53 -0.23 16.06
C GLY A 151 4.55 0.10 14.94
N LEU A 152 3.92 -0.89 14.31
CA LEU A 152 3.01 -0.67 13.18
C LEU A 152 1.72 0.03 13.63
N HIS A 153 1.41 1.18 13.03
CA HIS A 153 0.22 1.99 13.31
C HIS A 153 -0.91 1.81 12.29
N VAL A 154 -0.56 1.63 11.00
CA VAL A 154 -1.52 1.40 9.91
C VAL A 154 -1.16 0.13 9.19
N LEU A 155 -2.16 -0.74 9.05
CA LEU A 155 -2.11 -1.91 8.20
C LEU A 155 -3.26 -1.87 7.20
N ARG A 156 -2.93 -1.90 5.91
CA ARG A 156 -3.92 -2.05 4.85
C ARG A 156 -3.74 -3.39 4.17
N LEU A 157 -4.83 -4.13 4.03
CA LEU A 157 -4.91 -5.49 3.55
C LEU A 157 -6.06 -5.64 2.55
N GLY A 158 -6.01 -6.77 1.85
CA GLY A 158 -7.11 -7.24 1.04
C GLY A 158 -6.68 -7.39 -0.40
N SER A 159 -6.78 -8.61 -0.89
CA SER A 159 -6.69 -8.95 -2.29
C SER A 159 -7.66 -10.09 -2.59
N PRO A 160 -7.98 -10.35 -3.87
CA PRO A 160 -8.68 -11.59 -4.24
C PRO A 160 -7.92 -12.86 -3.85
N LEU A 161 -6.62 -12.75 -3.62
CA LEU A 161 -5.71 -13.85 -3.25
C LEU A 161 -5.56 -14.00 -1.73
N THR A 162 -5.99 -13.02 -0.94
CA THR A 162 -6.00 -13.10 0.52
C THR A 162 -7.00 -14.17 0.96
N ASP A 163 -6.50 -15.30 1.44
CA ASP A 163 -7.30 -16.47 1.79
C ASP A 163 -7.79 -16.42 3.26
N ALA A 164 -8.55 -17.43 3.67
CA ALA A 164 -9.00 -17.57 5.05
C ALA A 164 -7.85 -17.71 6.06
N SER A 165 -6.62 -18.05 5.62
CA SER A 165 -5.45 -18.16 6.49
C SER A 165 -5.01 -16.79 7.01
N ALA A 166 -5.07 -15.74 6.17
CA ALA A 166 -4.80 -14.36 6.59
C ALA A 166 -5.71 -13.94 7.74
N GLY A 167 -6.98 -14.37 7.71
CA GLY A 167 -7.90 -14.09 8.81
C GLY A 167 -7.50 -14.73 10.15
N ARG A 168 -6.83 -15.89 10.12
CA ARG A 168 -6.26 -16.50 11.33
C ARG A 168 -5.01 -15.75 11.79
N GLY A 169 -4.06 -15.52 10.88
CA GLY A 169 -2.84 -14.77 11.20
C GLY A 169 -3.13 -13.37 11.76
N LEU A 170 -4.17 -12.69 11.26
CA LEU A 170 -4.59 -11.40 11.81
C LEU A 170 -4.99 -11.52 13.28
N LYS A 171 -5.80 -12.52 13.65
CA LYS A 171 -6.20 -12.73 15.06
C LYS A 171 -5.01 -12.98 15.96
N ASP A 172 -4.01 -13.69 15.46
CA ASP A 172 -2.79 -14.01 16.21
C ASP A 172 -2.02 -12.72 16.56
N VAL A 173 -2.02 -11.72 15.68
CA VAL A 173 -1.21 -10.49 15.83
C VAL A 173 -1.99 -9.25 16.28
N LEU A 174 -3.32 -9.30 16.32
CA LEU A 174 -4.10 -8.15 16.80
C LEU A 174 -3.81 -7.85 18.28
N PRO A 175 -3.89 -6.57 18.67
CA PRO A 175 -3.86 -6.20 20.07
C PRO A 175 -5.14 -6.71 20.73
N VAL A 176 -5.04 -7.82 21.47
CA VAL A 176 -6.17 -8.33 22.22
C VAL A 176 -6.17 -7.61 23.57
N LEU A 177 -7.21 -6.79 23.81
CA LEU A 177 -7.58 -6.50 25.19
C LEU A 177 -8.09 -7.83 25.75
N GLU A 178 -7.26 -8.55 26.50
CA GLU A 178 -7.78 -9.60 27.35
C GLU A 178 -8.77 -8.93 28.29
N GLN A 179 -10.06 -9.06 27.97
CA GLN A 179 -11.08 -8.86 28.96
C GLN A 179 -10.69 -9.80 30.09
N ARG A 180 -10.33 -9.22 31.24
CA ARG A 180 -10.00 -9.85 32.53
C ARG A 180 -11.12 -10.75 33.10
N HIS A 181 -12.01 -11.27 32.25
CA HIS A 181 -13.15 -12.11 32.58
C HIS A 181 -12.86 -13.61 32.36
N ALA A 182 -11.64 -13.98 31.99
CA ALA A 182 -11.20 -15.38 31.89
C ALA A 182 -10.04 -15.71 32.84
N ALA A 183 -9.90 -15.00 33.96
CA ALA A 183 -9.38 -15.70 35.13
C ALA A 183 -10.45 -16.76 35.48
N PRO A 184 -10.11 -18.05 35.68
CA PRO A 184 -11.03 -18.93 36.37
C PRO A 184 -11.46 -18.20 37.64
N ALA A 185 -12.73 -18.31 38.04
CA ALA A 185 -13.17 -17.83 39.35
C ALA A 185 -12.34 -18.57 40.41
N ALA A 186 -11.16 -18.03 40.71
CA ALA A 186 -10.30 -18.50 41.76
C ALA A 186 -10.97 -17.98 43.02
N ASP A 187 -11.80 -18.82 43.63
CA ASP A 187 -12.49 -18.52 44.89
C ASP A 187 -11.51 -18.30 46.06
N SER A 188 -10.20 -18.44 45.81
CA SER A 188 -9.11 -18.16 46.73
C SER A 188 -7.85 -17.73 45.96
N TRP A 189 -7.09 -16.81 46.54
CA TRP A 189 -5.75 -16.43 46.07
C TRP A 189 -4.77 -17.60 46.07
N ASP A 190 -5.01 -18.65 46.88
CA ASP A 190 -4.19 -19.87 46.91
C ASP A 190 -4.33 -20.73 45.64
N ALA A 191 -5.49 -20.71 44.98
CA ALA A 191 -5.73 -21.49 43.77
C ALA A 191 -4.96 -20.97 42.55
N LEU A 192 -4.47 -19.72 42.58
CA LEU A 192 -3.61 -19.14 41.54
C LEU A 192 -2.13 -19.52 41.72
N LEU A 193 -1.73 -19.96 42.91
CA LEU A 193 -0.37 -20.39 43.21
C LEU A 193 -0.18 -21.90 43.00
N GLU A 194 -1.26 -22.69 42.95
CA GLU A 194 -1.21 -24.13 42.67
C GLU A 194 -1.18 -24.50 41.17
N VAL A 195 -1.32 -23.52 40.26
CA VAL A 195 -1.15 -23.73 38.81
C VAL A 195 0.34 -23.63 38.41
N GLU A 196 1.21 -24.28 39.18
CA GLU A 196 2.59 -24.59 38.78
C GLU A 196 2.59 -25.82 37.85
N GLY A 197 1.87 -25.72 36.73
CA GLY A 197 1.68 -26.87 35.83
C GLY A 197 1.40 -26.55 34.38
N ASP A 198 1.30 -25.27 34.03
CA ASP A 198 1.04 -24.85 32.65
C ASP A 198 2.11 -23.85 32.19
N GLU A 199 3.38 -24.21 32.44
CA GLU A 199 4.54 -23.50 31.92
C GLU A 199 4.44 -23.37 30.38
N GLN A 200 3.79 -24.33 29.70
CA GLN A 200 3.47 -24.29 28.28
C GLN A 200 2.35 -23.29 27.92
N ALA A 201 1.28 -23.15 28.71
CA ALA A 201 0.24 -22.16 28.48
C ALA A 201 0.68 -20.75 28.89
N LEU A 202 1.50 -20.62 29.93
CA LEU A 202 2.17 -19.38 30.31
C LEU A 202 3.22 -19.00 29.25
N LEU A 203 4.00 -19.96 28.74
CA LEU A 203 4.87 -19.77 27.58
C LEU A 203 4.05 -19.50 26.32
N ALA A 204 2.84 -20.00 26.13
CA ALA A 204 2.00 -19.64 24.97
C ALA A 204 1.34 -18.27 25.11
N ALA A 205 1.03 -17.83 26.34
CA ALA A 205 0.55 -16.49 26.65
C ALA A 205 1.67 -15.44 26.54
N VAL A 206 2.89 -15.80 26.95
CA VAL A 206 4.11 -14.97 26.85
C VAL A 206 4.75 -15.07 25.45
N ALA A 207 4.71 -16.22 24.78
CA ALA A 207 5.04 -16.41 23.36
C ALA A 207 3.91 -15.95 22.43
N GLY A 208 2.78 -15.48 22.96
CA GLY A 208 1.87 -14.55 22.28
C GLY A 208 2.49 -13.17 22.03
N GLY A 209 3.83 -13.08 22.06
CA GLY A 209 4.68 -11.89 22.14
C GLY A 209 5.00 -11.20 20.83
N ALA A 210 4.04 -11.18 19.90
CA ALA A 210 4.19 -10.60 18.57
C ALA A 210 2.88 -9.94 18.14
N ARG A 211 2.43 -8.96 18.93
CA ARG A 211 1.16 -8.26 18.71
C ARG A 211 1.41 -6.83 18.29
N LEU A 212 0.57 -6.35 17.38
CA LEU A 212 0.58 -4.99 16.86
C LEU A 212 -0.08 -4.04 17.87
N MET A 213 0.58 -3.81 19.00
CA MET A 213 0.04 -3.01 20.11
C MET A 213 -0.12 -1.53 19.76
N GLN A 214 0.64 -1.04 18.77
CA GLN A 214 0.54 0.33 18.29
C GLN A 214 -0.45 0.48 17.12
N LEU A 215 -1.15 -0.60 16.72
CA LEU A 215 -2.06 -0.55 15.60
C LEU A 215 -3.26 0.35 15.92
N HIS A 216 -3.48 1.37 15.10
CA HIS A 216 -4.59 2.31 15.22
C HIS A 216 -5.59 2.16 14.08
N CYS A 217 -5.16 1.66 12.92
CA CYS A 217 -6.02 1.52 11.77
C CYS A 217 -5.75 0.22 11.02
N LEU A 218 -6.84 -0.49 10.73
CA LEU A 218 -6.87 -1.65 9.85
C LEU A 218 -7.84 -1.38 8.70
N ALA A 219 -7.31 -1.25 7.49
CA ALA A 219 -8.14 -1.19 6.28
C ALA A 219 -8.11 -2.56 5.59
N TRP A 220 -9.24 -3.26 5.59
CA TRP A 220 -9.48 -4.48 4.81
C TRP A 220 -10.92 -4.44 4.27
N PRO A 221 -11.16 -3.85 3.08
CA PRO A 221 -12.51 -3.58 2.59
C PRO A 221 -13.43 -4.81 2.49
N ASN A 222 -12.87 -5.95 2.07
CA ASN A 222 -13.60 -7.22 1.93
C ASN A 222 -13.35 -8.18 3.10
N ILE A 223 -13.16 -7.65 4.31
CA ILE A 223 -12.95 -8.47 5.50
C ILE A 223 -14.16 -9.38 5.76
N PRO A 224 -13.97 -10.69 6.04
CA PRO A 224 -15.07 -11.58 6.38
C PRO A 224 -15.84 -11.07 7.60
N HIS A 225 -17.19 -11.10 7.55
CA HIS A 225 -18.06 -10.54 8.60
C HIS A 225 -17.67 -10.99 10.02
N ARG A 226 -17.52 -12.30 10.23
CA ARG A 226 -17.15 -12.87 11.54
C ARG A 226 -15.77 -12.39 12.02
N LEU A 227 -14.85 -12.14 11.10
CA LEU A 227 -13.54 -11.61 11.45
C LEU A 227 -13.66 -10.13 11.82
N ALA A 228 -14.45 -9.35 11.09
CA ALA A 228 -14.71 -7.94 11.41
C ALA A 228 -15.36 -7.77 12.79
N GLU A 229 -16.36 -8.58 13.12
CA GLU A 229 -16.98 -8.60 14.46
C GLU A 229 -15.96 -8.92 15.54
N HIS A 230 -15.13 -9.94 15.32
CA HIS A 230 -14.07 -10.29 16.25
C HIS A 230 -13.05 -9.15 16.43
N CYS A 231 -12.63 -8.47 15.36
CA CYS A 231 -11.74 -7.32 15.46
C CYS A 231 -12.39 -6.22 16.32
N ARG A 232 -13.63 -5.84 16.04
CA ARG A 232 -14.32 -4.79 16.83
C ARG A 232 -14.44 -5.16 18.32
N ALA A 233 -14.64 -6.44 18.64
CA ALA A 233 -14.74 -6.91 20.02
C ALA A 233 -13.38 -7.00 20.73
N ALA A 234 -12.35 -7.49 20.04
CA ALA A 234 -11.02 -7.73 20.62
C ALA A 234 -10.14 -6.47 20.67
N CYS A 235 -10.28 -5.58 19.69
CA CYS A 235 -9.49 -4.36 19.54
C CYS A 235 -10.37 -3.12 19.25
N PRO A 236 -11.18 -2.66 20.22
CA PRO A 236 -12.13 -1.55 20.04
C PRO A 236 -11.47 -0.21 19.72
N MET A 237 -10.17 -0.06 20.01
CA MET A 237 -9.40 1.14 19.68
C MET A 237 -8.87 1.15 18.23
N VAL A 238 -8.88 0.02 17.54
CA VAL A 238 -8.43 -0.06 16.14
C VAL A 238 -9.58 0.35 15.24
N ALA A 239 -9.40 1.44 14.49
CA ALA A 239 -10.33 1.86 13.46
C ALA A 239 -10.35 0.83 12.32
N LEU A 240 -11.47 0.14 12.15
CA LEU A 240 -11.65 -0.86 11.10
C LEU A 240 -12.37 -0.24 9.90
N ASN A 241 -11.71 -0.21 8.74
CA ASN A 241 -12.23 0.35 7.48
C ASN A 241 -12.83 1.77 7.65
N PRO A 242 -12.10 2.74 8.23
CA PRO A 242 -12.63 4.09 8.36
C PRO A 242 -12.88 4.71 6.98
N SER A 243 -14.03 5.35 6.79
CA SER A 243 -14.26 6.23 5.64
C SER A 243 -13.43 7.51 5.76
N GLU A 244 -13.23 8.22 4.65
CA GLU A 244 -12.58 9.54 4.64
C GLU A 244 -13.21 10.50 5.68
N GLU A 245 -14.54 10.55 5.72
CA GLU A 245 -15.29 11.35 6.69
C GLU A 245 -14.99 10.92 8.15
N GLN A 246 -14.85 9.63 8.41
CA GLN A 246 -14.51 9.10 9.73
C GLN A 246 -13.06 9.40 10.10
N VAL A 247 -12.12 9.38 9.15
CA VAL A 247 -10.73 9.78 9.38
C VAL A 247 -10.68 11.22 9.88
N VAL A 248 -11.43 12.12 9.24
CA VAL A 248 -11.52 13.53 9.65
C VAL A 248 -12.24 13.68 11.00
N ALA A 249 -13.42 13.05 11.15
CA ALA A 249 -14.25 13.20 12.35
C ALA A 249 -13.58 12.66 13.62
N LEU A 250 -12.89 11.52 13.50
CA LEU A 250 -12.19 10.87 14.62
C LEU A 250 -10.74 11.35 14.77
N ARG A 251 -10.30 12.32 13.94
CA ARG A 251 -8.93 12.84 13.92
C ARG A 251 -7.88 11.72 13.79
N LEU A 252 -8.18 10.73 12.95
CA LEU A 252 -7.24 9.66 12.63
C LEU A 252 -6.13 10.22 11.73
N MET A 253 -5.06 9.45 11.62
CA MET A 253 -3.93 9.79 10.75
C MET A 253 -4.40 9.83 9.28
N PRO A 254 -3.89 10.73 8.43
CA PRO A 254 -4.21 10.73 7.00
C PRO A 254 -3.89 9.39 6.31
N ALA A 255 -2.86 8.68 6.80
CA ALA A 255 -2.52 7.33 6.37
C ALA A 255 -3.62 6.27 6.63
N CYS A 256 -4.65 6.58 7.42
CA CYS A 256 -5.80 5.69 7.60
C CYS A 256 -6.74 5.71 6.37
N ASP A 257 -6.72 6.78 5.57
CA ASP A 257 -7.56 6.90 4.38
C ASP A 257 -6.97 6.08 3.21
N PRO A 258 -7.66 5.02 2.74
CA PRO A 258 -7.17 4.19 1.64
C PRO A 258 -6.96 4.96 0.32
N ALA A 259 -7.52 6.16 0.13
CA ALA A 259 -7.24 6.97 -1.06
C ALA A 259 -5.80 7.53 -1.08
N VAL A 260 -5.20 7.76 0.08
CA VAL A 260 -3.86 8.34 0.22
C VAL A 260 -2.78 7.29 -0.03
N GLN A 261 -1.84 7.57 -0.96
CA GLN A 261 -0.63 6.74 -1.15
C GLN A 261 0.35 6.97 0.00
N LEU A 262 0.87 5.90 0.60
CA LEU A 262 1.70 6.04 1.80
C LEU A 262 3.08 6.60 1.48
N ASP A 263 3.61 6.30 0.29
CA ASP A 263 4.95 6.67 -0.16
C ASP A 263 4.98 7.95 -1.01
N ALA A 264 3.89 8.72 -1.07
CA ALA A 264 3.79 9.94 -1.88
C ALA A 264 4.89 10.97 -1.54
N ALA A 265 5.23 11.11 -0.26
CA ALA A 265 6.31 11.99 0.17
C ALA A 265 7.69 11.51 -0.32
N LEU A 266 7.94 10.19 -0.29
CA LEU A 266 9.18 9.61 -0.81
C LEU A 266 9.29 9.81 -2.32
N LEU A 267 8.18 9.63 -3.05
CA LEU A 267 8.15 9.90 -4.49
C LEU A 267 8.44 11.36 -4.83
N ALA A 268 7.99 12.30 -4.00
CA ALA A 268 8.26 13.73 -4.21
C ALA A 268 9.74 14.09 -4.09
N GLU A 269 10.49 13.41 -3.20
CA GLU A 269 11.94 13.61 -3.03
C GLU A 269 12.74 13.15 -4.25
N VAL A 270 12.25 12.12 -4.95
CA VAL A 270 12.92 11.55 -6.10
C VAL A 270 12.41 12.21 -7.39
N ALA A 271 11.17 12.71 -7.42
CA ALA A 271 10.43 13.16 -8.60
C ALA A 271 11.27 14.02 -9.57
N GLY A 272 11.73 13.37 -10.65
CA GLY A 272 12.70 13.95 -11.57
C GLY A 272 12.25 14.11 -13.03
N SER A 273 11.19 13.44 -13.49
CA SER A 273 10.64 13.75 -14.81
C SER A 273 9.23 13.20 -15.00
N GLU A 274 8.45 13.87 -15.85
CA GLU A 274 7.14 13.43 -16.34
C GLU A 274 7.14 11.99 -16.93
N ARG A 275 8.33 11.41 -17.18
CA ARG A 275 8.51 10.05 -17.69
C ARG A 275 8.05 8.97 -16.71
N TRP A 276 8.09 9.18 -15.40
CA TRP A 276 7.77 8.12 -14.42
C TRP A 276 6.27 7.84 -14.32
N GLN A 277 5.44 8.84 -14.60
CA GLN A 277 3.99 8.70 -14.60
C GLN A 277 3.47 7.93 -15.83
N ALA A 278 4.26 7.82 -16.90
CA ALA A 278 3.85 7.12 -18.13
C ALA A 278 3.71 5.60 -17.93
N GLY A 279 4.47 5.01 -17.01
CA GLY A 279 4.34 3.60 -16.60
C GLY A 279 3.20 3.33 -15.62
N ALA A 280 2.69 4.38 -14.96
CA ALA A 280 1.58 4.33 -14.01
C ALA A 280 0.20 4.37 -14.66
N LYS A 281 0.10 4.34 -15.99
CA LYS A 281 -1.17 4.08 -16.67
C LYS A 281 -1.61 2.67 -16.28
N GLU A 282 -2.42 2.59 -15.23
CA GLU A 282 -3.27 1.44 -14.94
C GLU A 282 -3.85 0.98 -16.28
N GLN A 283 -3.41 -0.19 -16.75
CA GLN A 283 -4.13 -0.88 -17.81
C GLN A 283 -5.58 -0.93 -17.36
N PRO A 284 -6.55 -0.54 -18.22
CA PRO A 284 -7.94 -0.44 -17.83
C PRO A 284 -8.33 -1.78 -17.20
N ARG A 285 -8.55 -1.76 -15.88
CA ARG A 285 -8.94 -2.94 -15.13
C ARG A 285 -10.16 -3.50 -15.84
N GLU A 286 -10.06 -4.73 -16.33
CA GLU A 286 -11.26 -5.46 -16.74
C GLU A 286 -12.23 -5.37 -15.56
N PRO A 287 -13.46 -4.86 -15.77
CA PRO A 287 -14.38 -4.67 -14.68
C PRO A 287 -14.50 -5.99 -13.94
N ILE A 288 -14.24 -5.97 -12.63
CA ILE A 288 -14.33 -7.16 -11.78
C ILE A 288 -15.80 -7.58 -11.77
N VAL A 289 -16.18 -8.42 -12.73
CA VAL A 289 -17.53 -8.94 -12.86
C VAL A 289 -17.73 -9.87 -11.67
N HIS A 290 -18.63 -9.47 -10.76
CA HIS A 290 -19.03 -10.28 -9.61
C HIS A 290 -19.35 -11.71 -10.07
N ILE A 291 -18.96 -12.74 -9.30
CA ILE A 291 -19.13 -14.15 -9.69
C ILE A 291 -20.57 -14.46 -10.13
N ALA A 292 -21.57 -13.90 -9.44
CA ALA A 292 -22.98 -14.04 -9.82
C ALA A 292 -23.29 -13.48 -11.22
N GLU A 293 -22.65 -12.38 -11.59
CA GLU A 293 -22.82 -11.76 -12.91
C GLU A 293 -22.10 -12.57 -14.00
N LYS A 294 -20.96 -13.20 -13.69
CA LYS A 294 -20.33 -14.19 -14.60
C LYS A 294 -21.25 -15.38 -14.86
N PHE A 295 -21.90 -15.90 -13.82
CA PHE A 295 -22.89 -16.97 -13.97
C PHE A 295 -24.11 -16.52 -14.77
N ARG A 296 -24.62 -15.30 -14.54
CA ARG A 296 -25.73 -14.73 -15.31
C ARG A 296 -25.40 -14.63 -16.79
N LEU A 297 -24.22 -14.09 -17.12
CA LEU A 297 -23.74 -13.97 -18.51
C LEU A 297 -23.51 -15.34 -19.16
N ALA A 298 -22.94 -16.30 -18.43
CA ALA A 298 -22.77 -17.66 -18.91
C ALA A 298 -24.11 -18.35 -19.19
N TYR A 299 -25.12 -18.13 -18.34
CA TYR A 299 -26.47 -18.65 -18.53
C TYR A 299 -27.14 -18.05 -19.78
N LEU A 300 -27.06 -16.72 -19.97
CA LEU A 300 -27.59 -16.05 -21.15
C LEU A 300 -26.90 -16.51 -22.44
N SER A 301 -25.57 -16.62 -22.43
CA SER A 301 -24.79 -17.16 -23.56
C SER A 301 -25.16 -18.61 -23.89
N ARG A 302 -25.40 -19.45 -22.88
CA ARG A 302 -25.88 -20.81 -23.09
C ARG A 302 -27.30 -20.81 -23.68
N ALA A 303 -28.20 -19.98 -23.17
CA ALA A 303 -29.56 -19.87 -23.70
C ALA A 303 -29.57 -19.46 -25.18
N GLN A 304 -28.73 -18.50 -25.58
CA GLN A 304 -28.56 -18.08 -26.98
C GLN A 304 -28.02 -19.19 -27.88
N ARG A 305 -27.03 -19.97 -27.41
CA ARG A 305 -26.50 -21.12 -28.17
C ARG A 305 -27.56 -22.21 -28.35
N VAL A 306 -28.36 -22.45 -27.31
CA VAL A 306 -29.44 -23.45 -27.34
C VAL A 306 -30.56 -23.00 -28.28
N SER A 307 -31.00 -21.73 -28.23
CA SER A 307 -32.04 -21.20 -29.12
C SER A 307 -31.59 -21.23 -30.58
N ALA A 308 -30.36 -20.82 -30.88
CA ALA A 308 -29.81 -20.89 -32.23
C ALA A 308 -29.75 -22.34 -32.76
N LYS A 309 -29.45 -23.32 -31.89
CA LYS A 309 -29.47 -24.74 -32.25
C LYS A 309 -30.90 -25.24 -32.51
N MET A 310 -31.86 -24.85 -31.66
CA MET A 310 -33.28 -25.19 -31.82
C MET A 310 -33.85 -24.62 -33.12
N GLU A 311 -33.51 -23.39 -33.47
CA GLU A 311 -33.97 -22.72 -34.68
C GLU A 311 -33.41 -23.40 -35.95
N ARG A 312 -32.11 -23.74 -35.96
CA ARG A 312 -31.50 -24.53 -37.04
C ARG A 312 -32.17 -25.90 -37.19
N ASN A 313 -32.43 -26.58 -36.08
CA ASN A 313 -33.12 -27.87 -36.09
C ASN A 313 -34.55 -27.74 -36.64
N TRP A 314 -35.28 -26.69 -36.25
CA TRP A 314 -36.63 -26.42 -36.75
C TRP A 314 -36.63 -26.14 -38.26
N GLN A 315 -35.69 -25.33 -38.75
CA GLN A 315 -35.53 -25.07 -40.19
C GLN A 315 -35.19 -26.35 -40.95
N GLN A 316 -34.33 -27.22 -40.39
CA GLN A 316 -34.01 -28.51 -41.00
C GLN A 316 -35.21 -29.46 -41.02
N ALA A 317 -35.96 -29.55 -39.93
CA ALA A 317 -37.18 -30.36 -39.85
C ALA A 317 -38.20 -29.91 -40.91
N ARG A 318 -38.43 -28.59 -41.03
CA ARG A 318 -39.31 -28.01 -42.05
C ARG A 318 -38.86 -28.31 -43.48
N ARG A 319 -37.55 -28.29 -43.75
CA ARG A 319 -37.00 -28.69 -45.06
C ARG A 319 -37.21 -30.18 -45.35
N ARG A 320 -37.08 -31.05 -44.34
CA ARG A 320 -37.34 -32.49 -44.48
C ARG A 320 -38.81 -32.76 -44.78
N GLU A 321 -39.72 -32.06 -44.10
CA GLU A 321 -41.16 -32.17 -44.32
C GLU A 321 -41.60 -31.68 -45.71
N LEU A 322 -41.03 -30.56 -46.19
CA LEU A 322 -41.24 -30.09 -47.56
C LEU A 322 -40.72 -31.07 -48.63
N ARG A 323 -39.61 -31.76 -48.36
CA ARG A 323 -39.09 -32.81 -49.26
C ARG A 323 -39.98 -34.05 -49.24
N ARG A 324 -40.46 -34.44 -48.05
CA ARG A 324 -41.36 -35.58 -47.87
C ARG A 324 -42.70 -35.36 -48.57
N SER A 325 -43.32 -34.20 -48.36
CA SER A 325 -44.59 -33.83 -49.03
C SER A 325 -44.44 -33.72 -50.55
N LYS A 326 -43.32 -33.20 -51.07
CA LYS A 326 -43.03 -33.23 -52.52
C LYS A 326 -42.84 -34.66 -53.06
N GLY A 327 -42.18 -35.54 -52.31
CA GLY A 327 -42.05 -36.95 -52.65
C GLY A 327 -43.40 -37.68 -52.65
N GLU A 328 -44.23 -37.43 -51.63
CA GLU A 328 -45.59 -37.99 -51.53
C GLU A 328 -46.50 -37.46 -52.66
N ALA A 329 -46.34 -36.20 -53.07
CA ALA A 329 -47.08 -35.64 -54.22
C ALA A 329 -46.66 -36.26 -55.56
N LEU A 330 -45.36 -36.52 -55.76
CA LEU A 330 -44.85 -37.21 -56.95
C LEU A 330 -45.34 -38.66 -57.02
N ILE A 331 -45.38 -39.38 -55.90
CA ILE A 331 -45.90 -40.75 -55.82
C ILE A 331 -47.39 -40.77 -56.20
N ARG A 332 -48.19 -39.85 -55.64
CA ARG A 332 -49.62 -39.74 -55.98
C ARG A 332 -49.87 -39.38 -57.43
N GLN A 333 -49.01 -38.54 -58.02
CA GLN A 333 -49.10 -38.21 -59.44
C GLN A 333 -48.80 -39.44 -60.30
N TRP A 334 -47.77 -40.22 -59.96
CA TRP A 334 -47.44 -41.48 -60.63
C TRP A 334 -48.56 -42.52 -60.51
N GLU A 335 -49.20 -42.64 -59.35
CA GLU A 335 -50.34 -43.54 -59.11
C GLU A 335 -51.61 -43.12 -59.87
N SER A 336 -51.72 -41.86 -60.32
CA SER A 336 -52.87 -41.38 -61.10
C SER A 336 -52.72 -41.52 -62.62
N GLU A 337 -51.51 -41.84 -63.10
CA GLU A 337 -51.18 -42.01 -64.52
C GLU A 337 -51.23 -43.48 -64.98
N PHE A 338 -51.57 -44.41 -64.07
CA PHE A 338 -51.80 -45.84 -64.32
C PHE A 338 -53.18 -46.28 -63.78
#